data_AF-A0A832Z9E3-F1
#
_entry.id   AF-A0A832Z9E3-F1
#
_cell.length_a   1.000
_cell.length_b   1.000
_cell.length_c   1.000
_cell.angle_alpha   90.00
_cell.angle_beta   90.00
_cell.angle_gamma   90.00
#
_symmetry.space_group_name_H-M   'P 1'
#
loop_
_entity.id
_entity.type
_entity.pdbx_description
1 polymer ?
#
loop_
_entity_poly.entity_id
_entity_poly.type
_entity_poly.pdbx_seq_one_letter_code
_entity_poly.pdbx_strand_id
1 'polypeptide(L)'
;MSEVLDLKTSVNKLMAESIAKKIKENPEDVIWFFEIKSAMELLEKGKFTRFKDTGEEIPESVSKLLSEVRKAYKKFKRIERKLKEAGLV
;
A
#
# COMPACT_ATOMS: atom_id res chain seq x y z
N MET A 1 -13.57 -24.55 9.15
CA MET A 1 -12.86 -23.60 8.26
C MET A 1 -13.28 -22.14 8.49
N SER A 2 -14.52 -21.85 8.93
CA SER A 2 -14.98 -20.47 9.21
C SER A 2 -14.30 -19.82 10.41
N GLU A 3 -14.17 -20.52 11.54
CA GLU A 3 -13.57 -19.96 12.78
C GLU A 3 -12.10 -19.53 12.61
N VAL A 4 -11.32 -20.29 11.82
CA VAL A 4 -9.90 -19.99 11.58
C VAL A 4 -9.73 -18.73 10.71
N LEU A 5 -10.63 -18.50 9.75
CA LEU A 5 -10.67 -17.28 8.95
C LEU A 5 -11.07 -16.07 9.78
N ASP A 6 -12.03 -16.24 10.69
CA ASP A 6 -12.56 -15.18 11.55
C ASP A 6 -11.53 -14.71 12.58
N LEU A 7 -10.79 -15.67 13.16
CA LEU A 7 -9.67 -15.40 14.07
C LEU A 7 -8.52 -14.64 13.36
N LYS A 8 -8.12 -15.07 12.15
CA LYS A 8 -7.07 -14.36 11.39
C LYS A 8 -7.47 -12.91 11.07
N THR A 9 -8.73 -12.70 10.67
CA THR A 9 -9.25 -11.38 10.36
C THR A 9 -9.26 -10.48 11.59
N SER A 10 -9.68 -11.03 12.73
CA SER A 10 -9.70 -10.33 14.03
C SER A 10 -8.30 -9.96 14.52
N VAL A 11 -7.34 -10.88 14.43
CA VAL A 11 -5.93 -10.62 14.82
C VAL A 11 -5.30 -9.54 13.93
N ASN A 12 -5.50 -9.61 12.61
CA ASN A 12 -4.99 -8.60 11.68
C ASN A 12 -5.55 -7.21 11.99
N LYS A 13 -6.84 -7.13 12.33
CA LYS A 13 -7.49 -5.88 12.70
C LYS A 13 -6.90 -5.28 13.98
N LEU A 14 -6.74 -6.09 15.04
CA LEU A 14 -6.15 -5.64 16.31
C LEU A 14 -4.69 -5.18 16.16
N MET A 15 -3.92 -5.88 15.31
CA MET A 15 -2.55 -5.48 14.99
C MET A 15 -2.54 -4.14 14.22
N ALA A 16 -3.42 -3.99 13.23
CA ALA A 16 -3.54 -2.75 12.47
C ALA A 16 -3.94 -1.56 13.35
N GLU A 17 -4.89 -1.73 14.27
CA GLU A 17 -5.31 -0.70 15.23
C GLU A 17 -4.15 -0.24 16.13
N SER A 18 -3.35 -1.20 16.61
CA SER A 18 -2.19 -0.92 17.46
C SER A 18 -1.12 -0.12 16.71
N ILE A 19 -0.81 -0.52 15.47
CA ILE A 19 0.15 0.17 14.61
C ILE A 19 -0.37 1.55 14.25
N ALA A 20 -1.63 1.65 13.82
CA ALA A 20 -2.31 2.89 13.45
C ALA A 20 -2.25 3.93 14.56
N LYS A 21 -2.50 3.51 15.80
CA LYS A 21 -2.35 4.38 16.99
C LYS A 21 -0.92 4.90 17.15
N LYS A 22 0.09 4.04 16.96
CA LYS A 22 1.51 4.40 17.09
C LYS A 22 1.95 5.40 16.02
N ILE A 23 1.49 5.24 14.77
CA ILE A 23 1.90 6.09 13.64
C ILE A 23 0.93 7.24 13.31
N LYS A 24 -0.16 7.36 14.08
CA LYS A 24 -1.23 8.34 13.85
C LYS A 24 -1.77 8.25 12.42
N GLU A 25 -2.22 7.07 12.03
CA GLU A 25 -2.90 6.77 10.77
C GLU A 25 -4.20 6.01 11.06
N ASN A 26 -5.02 5.78 10.04
CA ASN A 26 -6.22 4.93 10.16
C ASN A 26 -5.82 3.44 10.08
N PRO A 27 -6.48 2.54 10.83
CA PRO A 27 -6.23 1.09 10.76
C PRO A 27 -6.38 0.52 9.35
N GLU A 28 -7.37 1.00 8.59
CA GLU A 28 -7.63 0.58 7.20
C GLU A 28 -6.46 0.97 6.28
N ASP A 29 -5.84 2.12 6.54
CA ASP A 29 -4.68 2.59 5.77
C ASP A 29 -3.44 1.73 6.04
N VAL A 30 -3.30 1.23 7.27
CA VAL A 30 -2.23 0.30 7.67
C VAL A 30 -2.43 -1.06 7.01
N ILE A 31 -3.66 -1.61 7.04
CA ILE A 31 -3.99 -2.87 6.36
C ILE A 31 -3.68 -2.74 4.87
N TRP A 32 -4.19 -1.69 4.23
CA TRP A 32 -3.95 -1.41 2.82
C TRP A 32 -2.45 -1.32 2.49
N PHE A 33 -1.65 -0.67 3.34
CA PHE A 33 -0.20 -0.59 3.14
C PHE A 33 0.46 -1.98 3.09
N PHE A 34 0.13 -2.88 4.03
CA PHE A 34 0.71 -4.21 4.08
C PHE A 34 0.24 -5.11 2.93
N GLU A 35 -1.01 -4.98 2.49
CA GLU A 35 -1.52 -5.66 1.29
C GLU A 35 -0.74 -5.24 0.04
N ILE A 36 -0.56 -3.93 -0.16
CA ILE A 36 0.20 -3.40 -1.29
C ILE A 36 1.67 -3.80 -1.20
N LYS A 37 2.30 -3.72 -0.02
CA LYS A 37 3.70 -4.13 0.16
C LYS A 37 3.89 -5.61 -0.17
N SER A 38 3.03 -6.48 0.33
CA SER A 38 3.05 -7.92 0.00
C SER A 38 2.85 -8.16 -1.49
N ALA A 39 1.89 -7.48 -2.12
CA ALA A 39 1.70 -7.55 -3.58
C ALA A 39 2.95 -7.07 -4.34
N MET A 40 3.59 -5.99 -3.90
CA MET A 40 4.83 -5.49 -4.50
C MET A 40 5.99 -6.47 -4.35
N GLU A 41 6.16 -7.11 -3.20
CA GLU A 41 7.18 -8.14 -2.96
C GLU A 41 6.94 -9.38 -3.84
N LEU A 42 5.67 -9.76 -4.05
CA LEU A 42 5.30 -10.82 -5.01
C LEU A 42 5.57 -10.41 -6.46
N LEU A 43 5.37 -9.13 -6.78
CA LEU A 43 5.59 -8.54 -8.11
C LEU A 43 7.05 -8.19 -8.39
N GLU A 44 7.92 -8.07 -7.39
CA GLU A 44 9.36 -7.76 -7.55
C GLU A 44 10.12 -8.82 -8.37
N LYS A 45 9.45 -9.92 -8.76
CA LYS A 45 9.89 -10.85 -9.82
C LYS A 45 9.80 -10.25 -11.25
N GLY A 46 9.13 -9.12 -11.45
CA GLY A 46 9.01 -8.40 -12.72
C GLY A 46 9.74 -7.07 -12.68
N LYS A 47 10.90 -6.97 -13.34
CA LYS A 47 11.64 -5.71 -13.51
C LYS A 47 10.79 -4.74 -14.34
N PHE A 48 10.20 -3.72 -13.72
CA PHE A 48 9.62 -2.60 -14.46
C PHE A 48 10.75 -1.72 -15.00
N THR A 49 11.03 -1.82 -16.30
CA THR A 49 11.92 -0.90 -17.00
C THR A 49 11.31 0.50 -16.99
N ARG A 50 12.15 1.54 -16.77
CA ARG A 50 11.72 2.94 -16.89
C ARG A 50 11.01 3.15 -18.22
N PHE A 51 9.75 3.56 -18.15
CA PHE A 51 9.03 4.01 -19.34
C PHE A 51 9.77 5.24 -19.89
N LYS A 52 10.25 5.15 -21.13
CA LYS A 52 10.68 6.33 -21.87
C LYS A 52 9.42 7.11 -22.24
N ASP A 53 9.47 8.42 -22.08
CA ASP A 53 8.44 9.32 -22.55
C ASP A 53 8.35 9.16 -24.07
N THR A 54 7.26 8.57 -24.57
CA THR A 54 7.10 8.27 -26.01
C THR A 54 6.65 9.49 -26.80
N GLY A 55 6.33 10.61 -26.14
CA GLY A 55 5.78 11.80 -26.78
C GLY A 55 4.36 11.60 -27.33
N GLU A 56 3.74 10.46 -27.04
CA GLU A 56 2.35 10.18 -27.40
C GLU A 56 1.40 10.84 -26.40
N GLU A 57 0.31 11.42 -26.90
CA GLU A 57 -0.75 11.93 -26.04
C GLU A 57 -1.34 10.78 -25.23
N ILE A 58 -1.13 10.84 -23.91
CA ILE A 58 -1.70 9.88 -22.97
C ILE A 58 -3.22 10.09 -22.99
N PRO A 59 -4.03 9.07 -23.33
CA PRO A 59 -5.47 9.19 -23.30
C PRO A 59 -5.95 9.68 -21.93
N GLU A 60 -7.01 10.50 -21.89
CA GLU A 60 -7.51 11.10 -20.64
C GLU A 60 -7.85 10.04 -19.57
N SER A 61 -8.35 8.88 -20.00
CA SER A 61 -8.59 7.72 -19.13
C SER A 61 -7.31 7.21 -18.46
N VAL A 62 -6.21 7.13 -19.19
CA VAL A 62 -4.89 6.72 -18.69
C VAL A 62 -4.29 7.81 -17.80
N SER A 63 -4.43 9.07 -18.18
CA SER A 63 -3.97 10.22 -17.36
C SER A 63 -4.68 10.24 -16.00
N LYS A 64 -6.01 10.01 -15.98
CA LYS A 64 -6.79 9.89 -14.75
C LYS A 64 -6.30 8.74 -13.88
N LEU A 65 -6.04 7.57 -14.46
CA LEU A 65 -5.46 6.43 -13.74
C LEU A 65 -4.09 6.77 -13.14
N LEU A 66 -3.20 7.40 -13.91
CA LEU A 66 -1.89 7.85 -13.41
C LEU A 66 -2.02 8.84 -12.24
N SER A 67 -3.03 9.72 -12.27
CA SER A 67 -3.30 10.65 -11.18
C SER A 67 -3.72 9.93 -9.90
N GLU A 68 -4.57 8.90 -10.00
CA GLU A 68 -5.00 8.09 -8.86
C GLU A 68 -3.85 7.24 -8.31
N VAL A 69 -3.05 6.64 -9.19
CA VAL A 69 -1.81 5.92 -8.82
C VAL A 69 -0.85 6.86 -8.07
N ARG A 70 -0.68 8.10 -8.53
CA ARG A 70 0.18 9.09 -7.87
C ARG A 70 -0.31 9.43 -6.46
N LYS A 71 -1.63 9.57 -6.26
CA LYS A 71 -2.23 9.78 -4.92
C LYS A 71 -1.98 8.58 -4.01
N ALA A 72 -2.24 7.37 -4.51
CA ALA A 72 -2.00 6.14 -3.78
C ALA A 72 -0.53 5.98 -3.40
N TYR A 73 0.40 6.25 -4.32
CA TYR A 73 1.84 6.18 -4.06
C TYR A 73 2.28 7.17 -2.97
N LYS A 74 1.77 8.41 -2.98
CA LYS A 74 2.04 9.38 -1.91
C LYS A 74 1.56 8.87 -0.55
N LYS A 75 0.36 8.29 -0.49
CA LYS A 75 -0.17 7.66 0.74
C LYS A 75 0.73 6.53 1.21
N PHE A 76 1.14 5.63 0.30
CA PHE A 76 2.06 4.54 0.59
C PHE A 76 3.37 5.04 1.21
N LYS A 77 4.05 5.99 0.56
CA LYS A 77 5.33 6.55 1.06
C LYS A 77 5.18 7.27 2.40
N ARG A 78 4.03 7.93 2.65
CA ARG A 78 3.75 8.56 3.94
C ARG A 78 3.70 7.53 5.07
N ILE A 79 2.96 6.44 4.86
CA ILE A 79 2.81 5.37 5.85
C ILE A 79 4.15 4.64 6.03
N GLU A 80 4.86 4.32 4.93
CA GLU A 80 6.18 3.70 4.96
C GLU A 80 7.16 4.49 5.84
N ARG A 81 7.23 5.81 5.64
CA ARG A 81 8.12 6.68 6.43
C ARG A 81 7.77 6.63 7.91
N LYS A 82 6.50 6.73 8.26
CA LYS A 82 6.06 6.69 9.66
C LYS A 82 6.34 5.34 10.33
N LEU A 83 6.19 4.24 9.58
CA LEU A 83 6.54 2.91 10.08
C LEU A 83 8.05 2.78 10.33
N LYS A 84 8.89 3.32 9.44
CA LYS A 84 10.36 3.37 9.61
C LYS A 84 10.75 4.19 10.85
N GLU A 85 10.16 5.38 11.01
CA GLU A 85 10.36 6.24 12.20
C GLU A 85 9.93 5.53 13.49
N ALA A 86 8.94 4.63 13.42
CA ALA A 86 8.46 3.83 14.54
C ALA A 86 9.23 2.50 14.75
N GLY A 87 10.22 2.18 13.92
CA GLY A 87 11.00 0.94 13.98
C GLY A 87 10.19 -0.33 13.67
N LEU A 88 9.14 -0.23 12.87
CA LEU A 88 8.23 -1.34 12.54
C LEU A 88 8.52 -1.98 11.17
N VAL A 89 9.26 -1.30 10.30
CA VAL A 89 9.71 -1.77 8.97
C VAL A 89 11.09 -1.20 8.64
#